data_AF-A0A7X9BB19-F1
#
_entry.id   AF-A0A7X9BB19-F1
#
_cell.length_a   1.000
_cell.length_b   1.000
_cell.length_c   1.000
_cell.angle_alpha   90.00
_cell.angle_beta   90.00
_cell.angle_gamma   90.00
#
_symmetry.space_group_name_H-M   'P 1'
#
loop_
_entity.id
_entity.type
_entity.pdbx_description
1 polymer ?
#
loop_
_entity_poly.entity_id
_entity_poly.type
_entity_poly.pdbx_seq_one_letter_code
_entity_poly.pdbx_strand_id
1 'polypeptide(L)'
;MKKMWLLLPLIALLLCGCEKEIKPFKLDEKYYNKKDVINTNANDFNKLVTDKKSFVLFVYMSGCISCSDFDKVLADFLEENNITIYKISYSDIIGTFLEDKILYAPSLVLFDKGKLVAYLDAISKKDLPFYESSEGLTKWFTKYVEVN
;
A
#
# COMPACT_ATOMS: atom_id res chain seq x y z
N MET A 1 0.61 20.66 60.14
CA MET A 1 -0.42 20.83 59.09
C MET A 1 0.22 20.55 57.73
N LYS A 2 -0.27 19.51 57.06
CA LYS A 2 -0.27 19.21 55.62
C LYS A 2 1.02 19.50 54.83
N LYS A 3 1.92 18.51 54.82
CA LYS A 3 2.91 18.29 53.74
C LYS A 3 2.12 17.85 52.50
N MET A 4 2.00 18.69 51.48
CA MET A 4 1.44 18.27 50.19
C MET A 4 1.99 19.13 49.06
N TRP A 5 3.22 18.82 48.65
CA TRP A 5 3.74 19.24 47.36
C TRP A 5 4.81 18.23 46.95
N LEU A 6 4.57 17.53 45.84
CA LEU A 6 5.51 16.74 45.01
C LEU A 6 4.84 15.45 44.47
N LEU A 7 3.80 15.58 43.64
CA LEU A 7 3.30 14.46 42.81
C LEU A 7 2.83 14.98 41.43
N LEU A 8 3.64 15.83 40.78
CA LEU A 8 3.28 16.40 39.47
C LEU A 8 4.29 16.27 38.31
N PRO A 9 5.33 15.41 38.33
CA PRO A 9 6.04 15.08 37.09
C PRO A 9 5.90 13.61 36.63
N LEU A 10 5.25 12.73 37.38
CA LEU A 10 5.23 11.28 37.05
C LEU A 10 4.15 10.87 36.04
N ILE A 11 3.17 11.74 35.75
CA ILE A 11 2.06 11.45 34.82
C ILE A 11 2.42 11.83 33.37
N ALA A 12 3.43 12.67 33.16
CA ALA A 12 3.83 13.11 31.82
C ALA A 12 4.60 12.05 31.00
N LEU A 13 5.08 10.97 31.62
CA LEU A 13 5.93 9.96 30.96
C LEU A 13 5.16 8.77 30.38
N LEU A 14 3.84 8.68 30.58
CA LEU A 14 3.01 7.53 30.15
C LEU A 14 2.31 7.73 28.80
N LEU A 15 2.58 8.83 28.09
CA LEU A 15 2.01 9.12 26.75
C LEU A 15 2.95 8.77 25.59
N CYS A 16 4.07 8.07 25.82
CA CYS A 16 4.76 7.36 24.74
C CYS A 16 3.90 6.16 24.33
N GLY A 17 2.87 6.41 23.53
CA GLY A 17 2.20 5.37 22.77
C GLY A 17 3.25 4.62 21.97
N CYS A 18 3.41 3.33 22.23
CA CYS A 18 4.24 2.46 21.40
C CYS A 18 3.60 2.43 20.00
N GLU A 19 4.10 3.24 19.08
CA GLU A 19 3.88 3.00 17.66
C GLU A 19 4.42 1.60 17.38
N LYS A 20 3.53 0.67 17.00
CA LYS A 20 3.96 -0.67 16.61
C LYS A 20 4.84 -0.50 15.38
N GLU A 21 6.11 -0.85 15.53
CA GLU A 21 7.07 -0.87 14.43
C GLU A 21 6.50 -1.76 13.31
N ILE A 22 6.30 -1.15 12.13
CA ILE A 22 5.90 -1.89 10.94
C ILE A 22 7.10 -2.72 10.53
N LYS A 23 6.96 -4.05 10.55
CA LYS A 23 7.97 -4.96 10.01
C LYS A 23 7.68 -5.18 8.53
N PRO A 24 8.59 -4.81 7.63
CA PRO A 24 8.42 -5.09 6.21
C PRO A 24 8.23 -6.60 5.95
N PHE A 25 7.47 -6.93 4.92
CA PHE A 25 7.26 -8.30 4.45
C PHE A 25 7.85 -8.51 3.06
N LYS A 26 8.03 -9.77 2.66
CA LYS A 26 8.46 -10.13 1.31
C LYS A 26 7.28 -10.47 0.42
N LEU A 27 7.32 -10.02 -0.82
CA LEU A 27 6.45 -10.52 -1.88
C LEU A 27 6.80 -11.99 -2.19
N ASP A 28 5.93 -12.72 -2.90
CA ASP A 28 6.36 -14.00 -3.47
C ASP A 28 7.57 -13.77 -4.40
N GLU A 29 8.60 -14.63 -4.29
CA GLU A 29 9.90 -14.50 -4.98
C GLU A 29 9.81 -14.18 -6.49
N LYS A 30 8.78 -14.69 -7.16
CA LYS A 30 8.56 -14.48 -8.60
C LYS A 30 8.29 -13.02 -9.00
N TYR A 31 7.97 -12.15 -8.05
CA TYR A 31 7.67 -10.73 -8.29
C TYR A 31 8.90 -9.83 -8.21
N TYR A 32 10.06 -10.36 -7.80
CA TYR A 32 11.31 -9.62 -7.76
C TYR A 32 12.14 -9.80 -9.03
N ASN A 33 13.08 -8.87 -9.26
CA ASN A 33 14.07 -8.87 -10.34
C ASN A 33 13.45 -8.77 -11.76
N LYS A 34 12.21 -8.28 -11.86
CA LYS A 34 11.46 -8.12 -13.11
C LYS A 34 10.62 -6.86 -13.03
N LYS A 35 10.40 -6.19 -14.17
CA LYS A 35 9.72 -4.88 -14.25
C LYS A 35 8.38 -4.99 -14.99
N ASP A 36 7.55 -5.96 -14.60
CA ASP A 36 6.35 -6.30 -15.37
C ASP A 36 5.06 -5.79 -14.71
N VAL A 37 4.08 -5.44 -15.55
CA VAL A 37 2.71 -5.18 -15.12
C VAL A 37 1.80 -6.26 -15.70
N ILE A 38 1.24 -7.09 -14.84
CA ILE A 38 0.39 -8.22 -15.22
C ILE A 38 -1.08 -7.81 -15.09
N ASN A 39 -1.78 -7.69 -16.21
CA ASN A 39 -3.23 -7.47 -16.17
C ASN A 39 -3.94 -8.68 -15.53
N THR A 40 -4.89 -8.41 -14.65
CA THR A 40 -5.69 -9.43 -13.95
C THR A 40 -7.17 -9.04 -13.95
N ASN A 41 -8.02 -9.95 -13.46
CA ASN A 41 -9.47 -9.79 -13.35
C ASN A 41 -9.94 -10.26 -11.97
N ALA A 42 -11.23 -10.13 -11.67
CA ALA A 42 -11.83 -10.53 -10.39
C ALA A 42 -11.50 -11.98 -9.97
N ASN A 43 -11.58 -12.94 -10.90
CA ASN A 43 -11.38 -14.36 -10.60
C ASN A 43 -9.92 -14.66 -10.24
N ASP A 44 -8.99 -14.15 -11.04
CA ASP A 44 -7.56 -14.33 -10.81
C ASP A 44 -7.11 -13.61 -9.53
N PHE A 45 -7.63 -12.40 -9.28
CA PHE A 45 -7.40 -11.69 -8.02
C PHE A 45 -7.90 -12.51 -6.80
N ASN A 46 -9.14 -13.00 -6.84
CA ASN A 46 -9.69 -13.81 -5.75
C ASN A 46 -8.87 -15.10 -5.54
N LYS A 47 -8.32 -15.66 -6.61
CA LYS A 47 -7.40 -16.80 -6.52
C LYS A 47 -6.09 -16.43 -5.83
N LEU A 48 -5.46 -15.29 -6.16
CA LEU A 48 -4.24 -14.83 -5.48
C LEU A 48 -4.45 -14.66 -3.98
N VAL A 49 -5.60 -14.09 -3.60
CA VAL A 49 -5.99 -13.91 -2.19
C VAL A 49 -6.20 -15.26 -1.50
N THR A 50 -6.97 -16.16 -2.12
CA THR A 50 -7.27 -17.49 -1.57
C THR A 50 -6.02 -18.36 -1.44
N ASP A 51 -5.13 -18.30 -2.42
CA ASP A 51 -3.84 -18.98 -2.45
C ASP A 51 -2.80 -18.32 -1.51
N LYS A 52 -3.23 -17.32 -0.72
CA LYS A 52 -2.42 -16.61 0.29
C LYS A 52 -1.12 -16.07 -0.29
N LYS A 53 -1.21 -15.40 -1.44
CA LYS A 53 -0.06 -14.77 -2.10
C LYS A 53 0.31 -13.45 -1.43
N SER A 54 1.60 -13.12 -1.47
CA SER A 54 2.10 -11.79 -1.12
C SER A 54 2.45 -11.05 -2.41
N PHE A 55 1.69 -10.01 -2.74
CA PHE A 55 1.74 -9.34 -4.05
C PHE A 55 1.28 -7.89 -3.96
N VAL A 56 1.49 -7.16 -5.05
CA VAL A 56 1.07 -5.77 -5.22
C VAL A 56 0.01 -5.70 -6.30
N LEU A 57 -1.04 -4.90 -6.07
CA LEU A 57 -2.15 -4.71 -6.99
C LEU A 57 -2.37 -3.23 -7.24
N PHE A 58 -2.29 -2.81 -8.50
CA PHE A 58 -2.68 -1.49 -8.94
C PHE A 58 -4.12 -1.49 -9.45
N VAL A 59 -5.00 -0.78 -8.74
CA VAL A 59 -6.40 -0.56 -9.14
C VAL A 59 -6.47 0.74 -9.94
N TYR A 60 -6.93 0.64 -11.19
CA TYR A 60 -7.06 1.78 -12.11
C TYR A 60 -8.48 1.86 -12.68
N MET A 61 -8.82 3.00 -13.31
CA MET A 61 -10.08 3.14 -14.03
C MET A 61 -9.82 3.70 -15.44
N SER A 62 -10.47 3.15 -16.46
CA SER A 62 -10.36 3.67 -17.82
C SER A 62 -10.88 5.12 -17.92
N GLY A 63 -10.15 5.99 -18.62
CA GLY A 63 -10.49 7.42 -18.75
C GLY A 63 -10.18 8.28 -17.52
N CYS A 64 -9.56 7.70 -16.48
CA CYS A 64 -9.13 8.42 -15.29
C CYS A 64 -7.79 9.14 -15.53
N ILE A 65 -7.82 10.47 -15.59
CA ILE A 65 -6.63 11.30 -15.79
C ILE A 65 -5.58 11.06 -14.69
N SER A 66 -6.01 11.09 -13.42
CA SER A 66 -5.11 10.82 -12.29
C SER A 66 -4.47 9.45 -12.34
N CYS A 67 -5.16 8.45 -12.90
CA CYS A 67 -4.62 7.11 -13.08
C CYS A 67 -3.55 7.10 -14.18
N SER A 68 -3.76 7.83 -15.28
CA SER A 68 -2.76 8.01 -16.34
C SER A 68 -1.53 8.80 -15.87
N ASP A 69 -1.71 9.77 -14.98
CA ASP A 69 -0.59 10.50 -14.36
C ASP A 69 0.18 9.59 -13.41
N PHE A 70 -0.53 8.82 -12.58
CA PHE A 70 0.12 7.86 -11.68
C PHE A 70 0.79 6.70 -12.42
N ASP A 71 0.30 6.27 -13.58
CA ASP A 71 0.94 5.24 -14.42
C ASP A 71 2.41 5.60 -14.75
N LYS A 72 2.73 6.89 -14.92
CA LYS A 72 4.11 7.35 -15.17
C LYS A 72 4.98 7.17 -13.93
N VAL A 73 4.50 7.64 -12.78
CA VAL A 73 5.18 7.49 -11.48
C VAL A 73 5.38 6.01 -11.14
N LEU A 74 4.37 5.19 -11.42
CA LEU A 74 4.42 3.75 -11.21
C LEU A 74 5.46 3.09 -12.14
N ALA A 75 5.54 3.49 -13.41
CA ALA A 75 6.54 2.98 -14.34
C ALA A 75 7.97 3.26 -13.83
N ASP A 76 8.26 4.50 -13.44
CA ASP A 76 9.56 4.89 -12.88
C ASP A 76 9.89 4.05 -11.62
N PHE A 77 8.91 3.87 -10.73
CA PHE A 77 9.05 3.03 -9.54
C PHE A 77 9.39 1.57 -9.86
N LEU A 78 8.71 0.97 -10.83
CA LEU A 78 8.98 -0.42 -11.23
C LEU A 78 10.35 -0.54 -11.89
N GLU A 79 10.77 0.47 -12.65
CA GLU A 79 12.10 0.52 -13.26
C GLU A 79 13.22 0.58 -12.24
N GLU A 80 13.06 1.39 -11.20
CA GLU A 80 14.04 1.58 -10.12
C GLU A 80 14.13 0.36 -9.19
N ASN A 81 12.99 -0.25 -8.87
CA ASN A 81 12.92 -1.30 -7.83
C ASN A 81 12.92 -2.74 -8.40
N ASN A 82 12.81 -2.92 -9.72
CA ASN A 82 12.74 -4.24 -10.36
C ASN A 82 11.63 -5.14 -9.79
N ILE A 83 10.43 -4.58 -9.62
CA ILE A 83 9.26 -5.28 -9.06
C ILE A 83 8.20 -5.49 -10.15
N THR A 84 7.56 -6.65 -10.08
CA THR A 84 6.39 -6.99 -10.89
C THR A 84 5.12 -6.85 -10.07
N ILE A 85 4.10 -6.22 -10.66
CA ILE A 85 2.82 -5.98 -10.00
C ILE A 85 1.66 -6.47 -10.85
N TYR A 86 0.49 -6.65 -10.23
CA TYR A 86 -0.76 -6.82 -10.96
C TYR A 86 -1.44 -5.48 -11.21
N LYS A 87 -2.20 -5.39 -12.31
CA LYS A 87 -3.08 -4.26 -12.62
C LYS A 87 -4.51 -4.77 -12.86
N ILE A 88 -5.49 -4.12 -12.24
CA ILE A 88 -6.91 -4.51 -12.31
C ILE A 88 -7.79 -3.27 -12.51
N SER A 89 -8.84 -3.40 -13.32
CA SER A 89 -9.84 -2.35 -13.47
C SER A 89 -10.66 -2.21 -12.19
N TYR A 90 -11.03 -0.98 -11.83
CA TYR A 90 -11.95 -0.70 -10.74
C TYR A 90 -13.27 -1.45 -10.91
N SER A 91 -13.76 -1.60 -12.15
CA SER A 91 -14.96 -2.39 -12.44
C SER A 91 -14.86 -3.85 -12.00
N ASP A 92 -13.65 -4.41 -12.00
CA ASP A 92 -13.42 -5.83 -11.72
C ASP A 92 -13.22 -6.10 -10.22
N ILE A 93 -13.02 -5.05 -9.41
CA ILE A 93 -12.99 -5.21 -7.95
C ILE A 93 -14.39 -5.08 -7.32
N ILE A 94 -15.38 -4.60 -8.08
CA ILE A 94 -16.80 -4.57 -7.66
C ILE A 94 -17.28 -6.01 -7.41
N GLY A 95 -17.93 -6.25 -6.28
CA GLY A 95 -18.35 -7.57 -5.82
C GLY A 95 -17.25 -8.38 -5.13
N THR A 96 -16.04 -7.84 -5.00
CA THR A 96 -14.96 -8.41 -4.17
C THR A 96 -14.89 -7.69 -2.83
N PHE A 97 -14.14 -8.23 -1.85
CA PHE A 97 -13.95 -7.54 -0.56
C PHE A 97 -13.19 -6.20 -0.67
N LEU A 98 -12.59 -5.89 -1.83
CA LEU A 98 -11.93 -4.61 -2.07
C LEU A 98 -12.90 -3.47 -2.38
N GLU A 99 -14.13 -3.75 -2.82
CA GLU A 99 -15.12 -2.73 -3.14
C GLU A 99 -15.35 -1.78 -1.95
N ASP A 100 -15.45 -2.32 -0.73
CA ASP A 100 -15.65 -1.53 0.49
C ASP A 100 -14.38 -0.81 0.98
N LYS A 101 -13.22 -1.11 0.41
CA LYS A 101 -11.91 -0.59 0.86
C LYS A 101 -11.36 0.45 -0.10
N ILE A 102 -11.48 0.20 -1.39
CA ILE A 102 -10.95 1.04 -2.46
C ILE A 102 -12.14 1.71 -3.14
N LEU A 103 -12.53 2.88 -2.63
CA LEU A 103 -13.67 3.64 -3.16
C LEU A 103 -13.31 4.48 -4.38
N TYR A 104 -12.02 4.76 -4.57
CA TYR A 104 -11.52 5.64 -5.62
C TYR A 104 -10.21 5.09 -6.20
N ALA A 105 -10.08 5.20 -7.52
CA ALA A 105 -8.85 4.96 -8.25
C ALA A 105 -8.13 6.30 -8.54
N PRO A 106 -6.79 6.31 -8.72
CA PRO A 106 -5.86 5.18 -8.64
C PRO A 106 -5.58 4.73 -7.19
N SER A 107 -5.33 3.42 -6.99
CA SER A 107 -4.83 2.92 -5.71
C SER A 107 -3.82 1.81 -5.92
N LEU A 108 -2.67 1.90 -5.23
CA LEU A 108 -1.71 0.82 -5.12
C LEU A 108 -1.94 0.09 -3.80
N VAL A 109 -2.19 -1.21 -3.87
CA VAL A 109 -2.62 -2.05 -2.74
C VAL A 109 -1.59 -3.14 -2.47
N LEU A 110 -1.24 -3.33 -1.21
CA LEU A 110 -0.26 -4.32 -0.75
C LEU A 110 -0.97 -5.49 -0.08
N PHE A 111 -0.63 -6.70 -0.52
CA PHE A 111 -1.11 -7.95 0.06
C PHE A 111 0.05 -8.75 0.64
N ASP A 112 -0.11 -9.23 1.88
CA ASP A 112 0.75 -10.24 2.50
C ASP A 112 -0.09 -11.46 2.86
N LYS A 113 0.28 -12.63 2.35
CA LYS A 113 -0.39 -13.91 2.61
C LYS A 113 -1.91 -13.84 2.38
N GLY A 114 -2.31 -13.17 1.31
CA GLY A 114 -3.71 -12.96 0.93
C GLY A 114 -4.46 -11.93 1.79
N LYS A 115 -3.78 -11.18 2.67
CA LYS A 115 -4.40 -10.15 3.50
C LYS A 115 -4.00 -8.77 3.00
N LEU A 116 -4.96 -7.86 2.93
CA LEU A 116 -4.68 -6.45 2.69
C LEU A 116 -3.86 -5.88 3.86
N VAL A 117 -2.69 -5.32 3.55
CA VAL A 117 -1.76 -4.73 4.53
C VAL A 117 -1.88 -3.21 4.53
N ALA A 118 -1.81 -2.60 3.35
CA ALA A 118 -1.89 -1.17 3.16
C ALA A 118 -2.38 -0.85 1.74
N TYR A 119 -2.86 0.37 1.54
CA TYR A 119 -3.16 0.91 0.22
C TYR A 119 -2.95 2.42 0.23
N LEU A 120 -2.74 2.99 -0.96
CA LEU A 120 -2.80 4.44 -1.15
C LEU A 120 -4.24 4.87 -1.37
N ASP A 121 -4.71 5.84 -0.60
CA ASP A 121 -6.04 6.41 -0.74
C ASP A 121 -5.99 7.66 -1.63
N ALA A 122 -6.66 7.58 -2.79
CA ALA A 122 -6.67 8.63 -3.81
C ALA A 122 -7.20 9.98 -3.31
N ILE A 123 -8.01 10.00 -2.24
CA ILE A 123 -8.56 11.23 -1.67
C ILE A 123 -7.83 11.68 -0.39
N SER A 124 -6.84 10.91 0.07
CA SER A 124 -6.05 11.23 1.25
C SER A 124 -4.98 12.26 0.93
N LYS A 125 -5.08 13.44 1.55
CA LYS A 125 -4.01 14.46 1.49
C LYS A 125 -2.66 13.96 2.04
N LYS A 126 -2.68 12.96 2.91
CA LYS A 126 -1.45 12.36 3.46
C LYS A 126 -0.74 11.48 2.45
N ASP A 127 -1.49 10.89 1.52
CA ASP A 127 -0.96 9.96 0.53
C ASP A 127 -0.58 10.66 -0.79
N LEU A 128 -1.08 11.89 -1.01
CA LEU A 128 -0.77 12.71 -2.19
C LEU A 128 0.73 12.69 -2.57
N PRO A 129 1.70 12.89 -1.66
CA PRO A 129 3.11 12.88 -2.03
C PRO A 129 3.62 11.54 -2.59
N PHE A 130 2.92 10.43 -2.33
CA PHE A 130 3.26 9.09 -2.83
C PHE A 130 2.73 8.84 -4.24
N TYR A 131 1.82 9.69 -4.74
CA TYR A 131 1.33 9.68 -6.12
C TYR A 131 2.14 10.59 -7.04
N GLU A 132 2.92 11.53 -6.50
CA GLU A 132 3.57 12.60 -7.26
C GLU A 132 4.97 12.24 -7.78
N SER A 133 5.66 11.24 -7.19
CA SER A 133 7.02 10.86 -7.61
C SER A 133 7.38 9.42 -7.26
N SER A 134 8.32 8.84 -8.04
CA SER A 134 8.86 7.50 -7.77
C SER A 134 9.56 7.43 -6.40
N GLU A 135 10.28 8.48 -6.01
CA GLU A 135 10.92 8.55 -4.69
C GLU A 135 9.88 8.51 -3.57
N GLY A 136 8.79 9.28 -3.71
CA GLY A 136 7.68 9.29 -2.76
C GLY A 136 7.02 7.92 -2.66
N LEU A 137 6.74 7.29 -3.80
CA LEU A 137 6.17 5.95 -3.87
C LEU A 137 7.09 4.90 -3.24
N THR A 138 8.39 4.93 -3.57
CA THR A 138 9.41 4.04 -3.00
C THR A 138 9.48 4.19 -1.48
N LYS A 139 9.46 5.42 -0.97
CA LYS A 139 9.45 5.69 0.48
C LYS A 139 8.20 5.17 1.19
N TRP A 140 7.05 5.19 0.53
CA TRP A 140 5.84 4.57 1.08
C TRP A 140 5.93 3.06 1.04
N PHE A 141 6.33 2.50 -0.10
CA PHE A 141 6.39 1.06 -0.36
C PHE A 141 7.33 0.33 0.59
N THR A 142 8.54 0.86 0.78
CA THR A 142 9.60 0.26 1.61
C THR A 142 9.34 0.29 3.11
N LYS A 143 8.32 1.02 3.56
CA LYS A 143 7.81 0.88 4.95
C LYS A 143 7.19 -0.49 5.18
N TYR A 144 6.64 -1.09 4.13
CA TYR A 144 5.84 -2.31 4.21
C TYR A 144 6.49 -3.49 3.50
N VAL A 145 7.28 -3.26 2.45
CA VAL A 145 7.83 -4.34 1.62
C VAL A 145 9.35 -4.26 1.60
N GLU A 146 9.99 -5.41 1.78
CA GLU A 146 11.43 -5.55 1.58
C GLU A 146 11.73 -5.44 0.08
N VAL A 147 12.56 -4.45 -0.27
CA VAL A 147 13.16 -4.29 -1.60
C VAL A 147 14.66 -4.54 -1.48
N ASN A 148 15.25 -5.22 -2.46
CA ASN A 148 16.69 -5.50 -2.49
C ASN A 148 17.44 -4.36 -3.18
#